data_AF-A0A1I7B561-F1
#
_entry.id   AF-A0A1I7B561-F1
#
_cell.length_a   1.000
_cell.length_b   1.000
_cell.length_c   1.000
_cell.angle_alpha   90.00
_cell.angle_beta   90.00
_cell.angle_gamma   90.00
#
_symmetry.space_group_name_H-M   'P 1'
#
loop_
_entity.id
_entity.type
_entity.pdbx_description
1 polymer ?
#
loop_
_entity_poly.entity_id
_entity_poly.type
_entity_poly.pdbx_seq_one_letter_code
_entity_poly.pdbx_strand_id
1 'polypeptide(L)'
;MDVSGTIAYLPLTAMIAGAIAGLICGRFLTGRGLWVLIVALSVWALVLIVQLAMIQPGNEEAAFGPFVWLTGGVLPALFASIMGTMGGRALRKRTLDA
;
A
#
# COMPACT_ATOMS: atom_id res chain seq x y z
N MET A 1 8.10 18.47 -12.55
CA MET A 1 7.97 17.05 -12.94
C MET A 1 6.79 16.97 -13.89
N ASP A 2 6.96 16.39 -15.07
CA ASP A 2 5.83 16.16 -15.97
C ASP A 2 4.83 15.18 -15.35
N VAL A 3 3.53 15.41 -15.58
CA VAL A 3 2.43 14.59 -15.05
C VAL A 3 2.61 13.10 -15.37
N SER A 4 3.18 12.80 -16.54
CA SER A 4 3.55 11.44 -16.96
C SER A 4 4.56 10.78 -16.04
N GLY A 5 5.57 11.54 -15.59
CA GLY A 5 6.59 11.07 -14.66
C GLY A 5 5.99 10.73 -13.29
N THR A 6 5.14 11.60 -12.76
CA THR A 6 4.48 11.34 -11.46
C THR A 6 3.64 10.06 -11.49
N ILE A 7 2.88 9.82 -12.55
CA ILE A 7 2.06 8.61 -12.70
C ILE A 7 2.94 7.35 -12.85
N ALA A 8 4.07 7.45 -13.57
CA ALA A 8 4.99 6.33 -13.76
C ALA A 8 5.77 5.95 -12.49
N TYR A 9 6.14 6.93 -11.66
CA TYR A 9 6.90 6.71 -10.42
C TYR A 9 6.02 6.42 -9.20
N LEU A 10 4.71 6.70 -9.26
CA LEU A 10 3.78 6.43 -8.16
C LEU A 10 3.80 4.95 -7.70
N PRO A 11 3.72 3.94 -8.59
CA PRO A 11 3.83 2.53 -8.20
C PRO A 11 5.14 2.21 -7.50
N LEU A 12 6.26 2.71 -8.03
CA LEU A 12 7.59 2.45 -7.48
C LEU A 12 7.74 3.04 -6.07
N THR A 13 7.36 4.31 -5.91
CA THR A 13 7.42 4.98 -4.61
C THR A 13 6.48 4.34 -3.59
N ALA A 14 5.27 3.96 -4.01
CA ALA A 14 4.31 3.26 -3.17
C ALA A 14 4.80 1.86 -2.76
N MET A 15 5.45 1.11 -3.66
CA MET A 15 6.09 -0.16 -3.33
C MET A 15 7.19 0.03 -2.29
N ILE A 16 8.08 0.99 -2.48
CA ILE A 16 9.17 1.25 -1.53
C ILE A 16 8.60 1.63 -0.17
N ALA A 17 7.63 2.55 -0.12
CA ALA A 17 6.97 2.95 1.11
C ALA A 17 6.27 1.77 1.80
N GLY A 18 5.53 0.95 1.04
CA GLY A 18 4.87 -0.25 1.53
C GLY A 18 5.86 -1.25 2.11
N ALA A 19 6.97 -1.53 1.40
CA ALA A 19 8.02 -2.45 1.86
C ALA A 19 8.66 -1.98 3.17
N ILE A 20 9.00 -0.68 3.27
CA ILE A 20 9.59 -0.10 4.49
C ILE A 20 8.59 -0.16 5.65
N ALA A 21 7.34 0.27 5.43
CA ALA A 21 6.30 0.23 6.45
C ALA A 21 6.04 -1.21 6.93
N GLY A 22 5.97 -2.15 5.99
CA GLY A 22 5.85 -3.58 6.27
C GLY A 22 7.03 -4.10 7.08
N LEU A 23 8.26 -3.75 6.71
CA LEU A 23 9.47 -4.16 7.43
C LEU A 23 9.48 -3.65 8.87
N ILE A 24 9.14 -2.38 9.07
CA ILE A 24 9.02 -1.77 10.41
C ILE A 24 7.93 -2.49 11.21
N CYS A 25 6.73 -2.68 10.64
CA CYS A 25 5.64 -3.36 11.30
C CYS A 25 6.01 -4.82 11.65
N GLY A 26 6.62 -5.55 10.73
CA GLY A 26 7.08 -6.92 10.92
C GLY A 26 8.17 -7.06 11.99
N ARG A 27 9.03 -6.04 12.13
CA ARG A 27 10.10 -6.01 13.11
C ARG A 27 9.62 -5.65 14.51
N PHE A 28 8.71 -4.69 14.65
CA PHE A 28 8.37 -4.11 15.95
C PHE A 28 6.98 -4.50 16.48
N LEU A 29 6.02 -4.84 15.61
CA LEU A 29 4.67 -5.18 16.04
C LEU A 29 4.49 -6.70 16.23
N THR A 30 3.60 -7.05 17.17
CA THR A 30 3.21 -8.43 17.48
C THR A 30 1.71 -8.64 17.48
N GLY A 31 1.30 -9.90 17.29
CA GLY A 31 -0.09 -10.31 17.41
C GLY A 31 -1.01 -9.52 16.48
N ARG A 32 -2.03 -8.87 17.05
CA ARG A 32 -3.03 -8.08 16.30
C ARG A 32 -2.43 -6.83 15.63
N GLY A 33 -1.32 -6.30 16.13
CA GLY A 33 -0.67 -5.10 15.57
C GLY A 33 -0.14 -5.31 14.15
N LEU A 34 0.23 -6.54 13.78
CA LEU A 34 0.71 -6.88 12.43
C LEU A 34 -0.36 -6.69 11.35
N TRP A 35 -1.63 -6.83 11.72
CA TRP A 35 -2.73 -6.72 10.77
C TRP A 35 -3.14 -5.26 10.52
N VAL A 36 -2.73 -4.32 11.39
CA VAL A 36 -3.17 -2.92 11.31
C VAL A 36 -2.79 -2.30 9.98
N LEU A 37 -1.56 -2.51 9.49
CA LEU A 37 -1.10 -1.95 8.22
C LEU A 37 -1.90 -2.50 7.03
N ILE A 38 -2.10 -3.81 6.99
CA ILE A 38 -2.85 -4.49 5.91
C ILE A 38 -4.31 -4.00 5.93
N VAL A 39 -4.95 -4.01 7.10
CA VAL A 39 -6.34 -3.57 7.27
C VAL A 39 -6.50 -2.11 6.88
N ALA A 40 -5.58 -1.23 7.29
CA ALA A 40 -5.62 0.18 6.92
C ALA A 40 -5.53 0.37 5.39
N LEU A 41 -4.61 -0.33 4.72
CA LEU A 41 -4.49 -0.29 3.26
C LEU A 41 -5.72 -0.90 2.56
N SER A 42 -6.31 -1.97 3.10
CA SER A 42 -7.53 -2.57 2.58
C SER A 42 -8.74 -1.65 2.73
N VAL A 43 -8.89 -0.96 3.87
CA VAL A 43 -9.94 0.05 4.07
C VAL A 43 -9.77 1.20 3.09
N TRP A 44 -8.53 1.68 2.89
CA TRP A 44 -8.27 2.72 1.91
C TRP A 44 -8.60 2.27 0.48
N ALA A 45 -8.22 1.05 0.10
CA ALA A 45 -8.59 0.47 -1.19
C ALA A 45 -10.12 0.43 -1.35
N LEU A 46 -10.84 0.02 -0.32
CA LEU A 46 -12.30 -0.03 -0.33
C LEU A 46 -12.91 1.37 -0.53
N VAL A 47 -12.39 2.40 0.13
CA VAL A 47 -12.85 3.79 -0.06
C VAL A 47 -12.68 4.21 -1.53
N LEU A 48 -11.54 3.92 -2.15
CA LEU A 48 -11.32 4.23 -3.57
C LEU A 48 -12.24 3.45 -4.50
N ILE A 49 -12.50 2.17 -4.19
CA ILE A 49 -13.45 1.34 -4.95
C ILE A 49 -14.86 1.92 -4.87
N VAL A 50 -15.30 2.32 -3.66
CA VAL A 50 -16.60 2.95 -3.47
C VAL A 50 -16.70 4.27 -4.23
N GLN A 51 -15.65 5.10 -4.21
CA GLN A 51 -15.59 6.33 -5.00
C GLN A 51 -15.73 6.02 -6.50
N LEU A 52 -14.98 5.05 -7.03
CA LEU A 52 -15.09 4.63 -8.42
C LEU A 52 -16.49 4.13 -8.78
N ALA A 53 -17.13 3.36 -7.90
CA ALA A 53 -18.47 2.83 -8.11
C ALA A 53 -19.58 3.91 -8.10
N MET A 54 -19.33 5.06 -7.46
CA MET A 54 -20.29 6.17 -7.42
C MET A 54 -20.20 7.10 -8.64
N ILE A 55 -19.20 6.94 -9.51
CA ILE A 55 -19.02 7.79 -10.68
C ILE A 55 -20.02 7.40 -11.75
N GLN A 56 -20.77 8.39 -12.23
CA GLN A 56 -21.78 8.20 -13.26
C GLN A 56 -21.16 8.21 -14.67
N PRO A 57 -21.80 7.55 -15.65
CA PRO A 57 -21.40 7.64 -17.06
C PRO A 57 -21.35 9.09 -17.55
N GLY A 58 -20.33 9.45 -18.35
CA GLY A 58 -20.11 10.81 -18.83
C GLY A 58 -19.25 11.69 -17.92
N ASN A 59 -18.70 11.13 -16.82
CA ASN A 59 -17.75 11.80 -15.93
C ASN A 59 -16.49 10.95 -15.72
N GLU A 60 -15.91 10.43 -16.81
CA GLU A 60 -14.78 9.50 -16.77
C GLU A 60 -13.50 10.17 -16.24
N GLU A 61 -13.35 11.47 -16.42
CA GLU A 61 -12.18 12.22 -15.92
C GLU A 61 -12.09 12.17 -14.39
N ALA A 62 -13.24 12.21 -13.70
CA ALA A 62 -13.30 12.05 -12.24
C ALA A 62 -12.88 10.65 -11.77
N ALA A 63 -12.93 9.63 -12.62
CA ALA A 63 -12.51 8.27 -12.29
C ALA A 63 -10.99 8.10 -12.34
N PHE A 64 -10.30 8.96 -13.07
CA PHE A 64 -8.86 8.83 -13.27
C PHE A 64 -8.07 8.93 -11.97
N GLY A 65 -8.39 9.91 -11.11
CA GLY A 65 -7.72 10.10 -9.82
C GLY A 65 -7.82 8.88 -8.88
N PRO A 66 -9.03 8.43 -8.52
CA PRO A 66 -9.23 7.26 -7.68
C PRO A 66 -8.62 5.98 -8.28
N PHE A 67 -8.70 5.81 -9.61
CA PHE A 67 -8.10 4.67 -10.31
C PHE A 67 -6.56 4.68 -10.20
N VAL A 68 -5.91 5.82 -10.46
CA VAL A 68 -4.45 5.96 -10.35
C VAL A 68 -3.98 5.73 -8.92
N TRP A 69 -4.70 6.25 -7.92
CA TRP A 69 -4.38 5.99 -6.51
C TRP A 69 -4.55 4.53 -6.13
N LEU A 70 -5.59 3.86 -6.61
CA LEU A 70 -5.85 2.47 -6.30
C LEU A 70 -4.77 1.57 -6.91
N THR A 71 -4.53 1.73 -8.21
CA THR A 71 -3.63 0.86 -8.99
C THR A 71 -2.16 1.21 -8.83
N GLY A 72 -1.82 2.49 -8.75
CA GLY A 72 -0.46 2.98 -8.62
C GLY A 72 -0.03 3.29 -7.20
N GLY A 73 -0.95 3.45 -6.25
CA GLY A 73 -0.61 3.74 -4.85
C GLY A 73 -0.89 2.55 -3.93
N VAL A 74 -2.17 2.26 -3.72
CA VAL A 74 -2.60 1.37 -2.64
C VAL A 74 -2.25 -0.08 -2.90
N LEU A 75 -2.54 -0.61 -4.10
CA LEU A 75 -2.25 -2.00 -4.41
C LEU A 75 -0.73 -2.30 -4.35
N PRO A 76 0.15 -1.51 -4.99
CA PRO A 76 1.59 -1.76 -4.90
C PRO A 76 2.12 -1.65 -3.47
N ALA A 77 1.64 -0.66 -2.68
CA ALA A 77 2.00 -0.54 -1.27
C ALA A 77 1.54 -1.77 -0.46
N LEU A 78 0.33 -2.28 -0.71
CA LEU A 78 -0.22 -3.44 -0.03
C LEU A 78 0.60 -4.70 -0.32
N PHE A 79 0.89 -5.00 -1.59
CA PHE A 79 1.76 -6.14 -1.95
C PHE A 79 3.15 -6.04 -1.33
N ALA A 80 3.78 -4.86 -1.43
CA ALA A 80 5.12 -4.65 -0.89
C ALA A 80 5.14 -4.72 0.65
N SER A 81 4.07 -4.28 1.33
CA SER A 81 3.97 -4.34 2.78
C SER A 81 3.90 -5.76 3.33
N ILE A 82 3.28 -6.69 2.60
CA ILE A 82 3.26 -8.11 2.97
C ILE A 82 4.68 -8.68 2.93
N MET A 83 5.41 -8.44 1.84
CA MET A 83 6.81 -8.88 1.68
C MET A 83 7.72 -8.23 2.74
N GLY A 84 7.57 -6.92 2.97
CA GLY A 84 8.28 -6.19 4.01
C GLY A 84 8.04 -6.80 5.39
N THR A 85 6.78 -7.13 5.72
CA THR A 85 6.41 -7.74 7.00
C THR A 85 7.10 -9.08 7.21
N MET A 86 7.19 -9.92 6.18
CA MET A 86 7.93 -11.18 6.24
C MET A 86 9.43 -10.94 6.53
N GLY A 87 10.04 -9.98 5.83
CA GLY A 87 11.44 -9.58 6.06
C GLY A 87 11.69 -9.05 7.48
N GLY A 88 10.83 -8.15 7.97
CA GLY A 88 10.89 -7.61 9.32
C GLY A 88 10.80 -8.70 10.40
N ARG A 89 9.92 -9.69 10.20
CA ARG A 89 9.79 -10.84 11.11
C ARG A 89 11.03 -11.72 11.11
N ALA A 90 11.64 -11.97 9.95
CA ALA A 90 12.88 -12.73 9.86
C ALA A 90 14.02 -12.03 10.61
N LEU A 91 14.14 -10.71 10.46
CA LEU A 91 15.12 -9.91 11.20
C LEU A 91 14.87 -9.94 12.71
N ARG A 92 13.61 -9.86 13.14
CA ARG A 92 13.26 -9.93 14.56
C ARG A 92 13.63 -11.28 15.17
N LYS A 93 13.34 -12.40 14.50
CA LYS A 93 13.73 -13.74 14.95
C LYS A 93 15.24 -13.83 15.16
N ARG A 94 16.03 -13.41 14.16
CA ARG A 94 17.50 -13.38 14.26
C ARG A 94 18.03 -12.53 15.41
N THR A 95 17.31 -11.48 15.82
CA THR A 95 17.70 -10.66 16.99
C THR A 95 17.33 -11.33 18.32
N LEU A 96 16.32 -12.20 18.36
CA LEU A 96 15.91 -12.93 19.55
C LEU A 96 16.70 -14.23 19.76
N ASP A 97 17.22 -14.81 18.67
CA ASP A 97 18.04 -16.01 18.67
C ASP A 97 19.55 -15.72 18.89
N ALA A 98 19.94 -14.44 19.01
CA ALA A 98 21.31 -13.96 19.21
C ALA A 98 21.50 -13.43 20.64
#